data_AF-A0A9D1S4N0-F1
#
_entry.id   AF-A0A9D1S4N0-F1
#
_cell.length_a   1.000
_cell.length_b   1.000
_cell.length_c   1.000
_cell.angle_alpha   90.00
_cell.angle_beta   90.00
_cell.angle_gamma   90.00
#
_symmetry.space_group_name_H-M   'P 1'
#
loop_
_entity.id
_entity.type
_entity.pdbx_description
1 polymer ?
#
loop_
_entity_poly.entity_id
_entity_poly.type
_entity_poly.pdbx_seq_one_letter_code
_entity_poly.pdbx_strand_id
1 'polypeptide(L)'
;MANIIDYARGATGPALRFKDMNAADALALTLLSWLDWDGIGGEGVELARAAQQIEGAGASMEADADSQADGGAGLGGARGAAANGGNSDAAGSDAEPMMRASGATSVQAPGAELELARVMAASPRYGGLKLYGFERADMAQPALQFAALTLWDGHDAYLAFRGTDSSLAGWFEDIQLAYSEATPSQLYAQAYLERAARRFGGGLYLGGHSKGGALALYAAVNAGAVQPRIRRVYSFDGPGLSRTAYQSASYAQLRARLLAIVPPESVVGMLLWQDGELRVVRSDARGVRQHDPMSWLTDARGLVYAAELSPESLRLRDVARALLSALPPQGIEQLANSLYALVLSTGARTLGELSQYFASHPDVLGQVQQDAGGRAMYTLLYLMATAAGGDAQSSEQQQRQALEGLPGLGL
;
A
#
# COMPACT_ATOMS: atom_id res chain seq x y z
N MET A 1 15.91 -11.48 16.83
CA MET A 1 16.57 -10.89 15.64
C MET A 1 16.08 -9.45 15.56
N ALA A 2 16.87 -8.52 15.02
CA ALA A 2 16.49 -7.11 14.99
C ALA A 2 15.50 -6.84 13.85
N ASN A 3 14.55 -5.93 14.06
CA ASN A 3 13.61 -5.45 13.04
C ASN A 3 13.92 -4.01 12.60
N ILE A 4 13.02 -3.37 11.85
CA ILE A 4 13.22 -2.00 11.36
C ILE A 4 13.31 -0.95 12.46
N ILE A 5 12.58 -1.13 13.57
CA ILE A 5 12.63 -0.23 14.74
C ILE A 5 14.00 -0.36 15.42
N ASP A 6 14.48 -1.59 15.62
CA ASP A 6 15.80 -1.85 16.18
C ASP A 6 16.93 -1.27 15.31
N TYR A 7 16.79 -1.39 13.98
CA TYR A 7 17.70 -0.77 13.03
C TYR A 7 17.72 0.74 13.18
N ALA A 8 16.55 1.40 13.14
CA ALA A 8 16.46 2.85 13.29
C ALA A 8 17.04 3.34 14.64
N ARG A 9 16.86 2.55 15.71
CA ARG A 9 17.40 2.82 17.05
C ARG A 9 18.92 2.73 17.09
N GLY A 10 19.49 1.73 16.41
CA GLY A 10 20.94 1.55 16.30
C GLY A 10 21.61 2.49 15.31
N ALA A 11 20.85 3.11 14.40
CA ALA A 11 21.37 3.96 13.34
C ALA A 11 21.79 5.35 13.86
N THR A 12 22.95 5.41 14.52
CA THR A 12 23.54 6.62 15.13
C THR A 12 24.64 7.27 14.28
N GLY A 13 24.74 6.86 13.01
CA GLY A 13 25.69 7.41 12.05
C GLY A 13 25.42 8.88 11.69
N PRO A 14 26.17 9.44 10.72
CA PRO A 14 25.97 10.83 10.27
C PRO A 14 24.54 11.04 9.73
N ALA A 15 24.13 12.30 9.71
CA ALA A 15 22.85 12.75 9.14
C ALA A 15 22.65 12.13 7.75
N LEU A 16 21.47 11.54 7.54
CA LEU A 16 21.15 10.79 6.34
C LEU A 16 21.16 11.72 5.13
N ARG A 17 21.88 11.30 4.10
CA ARG A 17 21.76 11.83 2.74
C ARG A 17 21.18 10.75 1.86
N PHE A 18 20.16 11.06 1.05
CA PHE A 18 19.43 10.02 0.31
C PHE A 18 20.28 9.32 -0.76
N LYS A 19 21.33 9.98 -1.25
CA LYS A 19 22.34 9.35 -2.12
C LYS A 19 23.12 8.21 -1.44
N ASP A 20 23.20 8.22 -0.12
CA ASP A 20 23.98 7.29 0.70
C ASP A 20 23.07 6.33 1.49
N MET A 21 21.75 6.36 1.24
CA MET A 21 20.80 5.53 1.97
C MET A 21 20.86 4.07 1.50
N ASN A 22 20.68 3.13 2.43
CA ASN A 22 20.46 1.73 2.10
C ASN A 22 18.95 1.42 2.03
N ALA A 23 18.61 0.15 1.76
CA ALA A 23 17.22 -0.28 1.66
C ALA A 23 16.45 -0.24 3.00
N ALA A 24 17.13 -0.39 4.14
CA ALA A 24 16.48 -0.27 5.45
C ALA A 24 16.16 1.18 5.78
N ASP A 25 17.05 2.13 5.44
CA ASP A 25 16.74 3.56 5.53
C ASP A 25 15.50 3.89 4.68
N ALA A 26 15.47 3.46 3.42
CA ALA A 26 14.33 3.68 2.53
C ALA A 26 13.03 3.06 3.09
N LEU A 27 13.10 1.86 3.68
CA LEU A 27 11.94 1.22 4.31
C LEU A 27 11.43 2.07 5.48
N ALA A 28 12.33 2.51 6.37
CA ALA A 28 11.96 3.35 7.51
C ALA A 28 11.30 4.67 7.06
N LEU A 29 11.86 5.34 6.04
CA LEU A 29 11.27 6.55 5.45
C LEU A 29 9.90 6.28 4.82
N THR A 30 9.73 5.15 4.12
CA THR A 30 8.45 4.74 3.55
C THR A 30 7.39 4.54 4.62
N LEU A 31 7.75 3.91 5.76
CA LEU A 31 6.77 3.62 6.81
C LEU A 31 6.23 4.87 7.50
N LEU A 32 6.94 6.01 7.44
CA LEU A 32 6.42 7.28 7.95
C LEU A 32 5.15 7.75 7.22
N SER A 33 4.89 7.33 5.98
CA SER A 33 3.64 7.72 5.29
C SER A 33 2.38 7.11 5.92
N TRP A 34 2.52 6.13 6.81
CA TRP A 34 1.40 5.50 7.52
C TRP A 34 0.89 6.31 8.72
N LEU A 35 1.65 7.30 9.17
CA LEU A 35 1.19 8.27 10.17
C LEU A 35 0.47 9.43 9.49
N ASP A 36 -0.52 9.99 10.19
CA ASP A 36 -1.19 11.22 9.75
C ASP A 36 -0.35 12.43 10.17
N TRP A 37 0.12 13.19 9.18
CA TRP A 37 0.93 14.40 9.39
C TRP A 37 0.15 15.66 9.02
N ASP A 38 -1.12 15.72 9.43
CA ASP A 38 -1.98 16.87 9.18
C ASP A 38 -1.37 18.14 9.77
N GLY A 39 -1.42 19.23 8.99
CA GLY A 39 -0.89 20.53 9.42
C GLY A 39 0.59 20.78 9.10
N ILE A 40 1.30 19.85 8.45
CA ILE A 40 2.61 20.17 7.85
C ILE A 40 2.42 21.21 6.74
N GLY A 41 2.77 22.45 7.06
CA GLY A 41 2.70 23.59 6.13
C GLY A 41 3.77 23.56 5.05
N GLY A 42 3.68 24.52 4.12
CA GLY A 42 4.57 24.61 2.96
C GLY A 42 6.06 24.78 3.29
N GLU A 43 6.40 25.32 4.46
CA GLU A 43 7.80 25.50 4.91
C GLU A 43 8.48 24.21 5.34
N GLY A 44 7.69 23.16 5.59
CA GLY A 44 8.13 21.87 6.10
C GLY A 44 8.53 21.92 7.57
N VAL A 45 8.56 20.75 8.20
CA VAL A 45 8.85 20.59 9.62
C VAL A 45 9.93 19.52 9.81
N GLU A 46 10.88 19.75 10.69
CA GLU A 46 11.89 18.73 11.02
C GLU A 46 11.21 17.54 11.70
N LEU A 47 11.60 16.32 11.33
CA LEU A 47 11.03 15.07 11.85
C LEU A 47 11.09 15.02 13.38
N ALA A 48 12.22 15.45 13.96
CA ALA A 48 12.37 15.55 15.41
C ALA A 48 11.29 16.42 16.08
N ARG A 49 10.90 17.53 15.44
CA ARG A 49 9.86 18.44 15.94
C ARG A 49 8.46 17.92 15.65
N ALA A 50 8.25 17.33 14.47
CA ALA A 50 6.94 16.81 14.07
C ALA A 50 6.49 15.64 14.95
N ALA A 51 7.40 14.73 15.32
CA ALA A 51 7.10 13.60 16.17
C ALA A 51 6.62 14.02 17.58
N GLN A 52 7.16 15.09 18.15
CA GLN A 52 6.72 15.64 19.45
C GLN A 52 5.27 16.16 19.41
N GLN A 53 4.81 16.64 18.25
CA GLN A 53 3.44 17.14 18.10
C GLN A 53 2.41 16.01 18.08
N ILE A 54 2.76 14.86 17.51
CA ILE A 54 1.92 13.66 17.51
C ILE A 54 1.77 13.10 18.94
N GLU A 55 2.84 13.14 19.74
CA GLU A 55 2.81 12.73 21.15
C GLU A 55 1.89 13.61 22.00
N GLY A 56 1.94 14.93 21.82
CA GLY A 56 1.08 15.86 22.56
C GLY A 56 -0.41 15.66 22.29
N ALA A 57 -0.77 15.34 21.03
CA ALA A 57 -2.15 15.07 20.64
C ALA A 57 -2.67 13.73 21.19
N GLY A 58 -1.83 12.69 21.19
CA GLY A 58 -2.16 11.38 21.76
C GLY A 58 -2.36 11.42 23.28
N ALA A 59 -1.48 12.11 24.00
CA ALA A 59 -1.59 12.27 25.46
C ALA A 59 -2.82 13.09 25.89
N SER A 60 -3.23 14.09 25.10
CA SER A 60 -4.47 14.84 25.36
C SER A 60 -5.73 14.01 25.13
N MET A 61 -5.74 13.10 24.14
CA MET A 61 -6.89 12.22 23.90
C MET A 61 -7.03 11.14 24.98
N GLU A 62 -5.93 10.61 25.51
CA GLU A 62 -5.96 9.67 26.65
C GLU A 62 -6.46 10.36 27.93
N ALA A 63 -6.05 11.61 28.19
CA ALA A 63 -6.54 12.40 29.32
C ALA A 63 -8.03 12.76 29.20
N ASP A 64 -8.52 13.07 28.00
CA ASP A 64 -9.93 13.34 27.75
C ASP A 64 -10.79 12.05 27.88
N ALA A 65 -10.27 10.90 27.46
CA ALA A 65 -10.93 9.61 27.63
C ALA A 65 -11.05 9.19 29.11
N ASP A 66 -10.01 9.44 29.92
CA ASP A 66 -10.06 9.22 31.38
C ASP A 66 -11.03 10.20 32.07
N SER A 67 -11.16 11.43 31.56
CA SER A 67 -12.11 12.41 32.11
C SER A 67 -13.59 12.10 31.80
N GLN A 68 -13.87 11.33 30.74
CA GLN A 68 -15.22 10.89 30.40
C GLN A 68 -15.63 9.58 31.09
N ALA A 69 -14.70 8.87 31.72
CA ALA A 69 -14.99 7.66 32.49
C ALA A 69 -15.63 7.95 33.87
N ASP A 70 -15.64 9.20 34.34
CA ASP A 70 -16.15 9.57 35.69
C ASP A 70 -17.46 10.40 35.67
N GLY A 71 -18.15 10.44 34.52
CA GLY A 71 -19.39 11.22 34.32
C GLY A 71 -20.67 10.37 34.29
N GLY A 72 -21.08 9.83 35.43
CA GLY A 72 -22.33 9.07 35.55
C GLY A 72 -23.61 9.89 35.32
N ALA A 73 -24.53 9.29 34.55
CA ALA A 73 -26.00 9.42 34.57
C ALA A 73 -26.65 10.81 34.41
N GLY A 74 -27.31 11.01 33.26
CA GLY A 74 -28.29 12.08 33.05
C GLY A 74 -29.25 11.76 31.91
N LEU A 75 -30.33 11.02 32.21
CA LEU A 75 -31.49 10.83 31.33
C LEU A 75 -32.26 12.15 31.22
N GLY A 76 -32.51 12.62 30.00
CA GLY A 76 -33.39 13.75 29.73
C GLY A 76 -33.80 13.80 28.26
N GLY A 77 -35.01 13.34 27.96
CA GLY A 77 -35.56 13.36 26.61
C GLY A 77 -36.10 14.72 26.18
N ALA A 78 -36.24 14.92 24.87
CA ALA A 78 -37.24 15.80 24.30
C ALA A 78 -37.52 15.43 22.83
N ARG A 79 -38.82 15.34 22.52
CA ARG A 79 -39.44 15.18 21.20
C ARG A 79 -39.47 16.53 20.45
N GLY A 80 -39.58 16.47 19.12
CA GLY A 80 -40.09 17.55 18.25
C GLY A 80 -39.54 17.40 16.82
N ALA A 81 -40.22 16.75 15.89
CA ALA A 81 -41.38 17.21 15.10
C ALA A 81 -41.04 18.18 13.94
N ALA A 82 -41.34 17.68 12.73
CA ALA A 82 -41.98 18.36 11.60
C ALA A 82 -41.16 19.18 10.57
N ALA A 83 -41.28 18.67 9.33
CA ALA A 83 -41.82 19.35 8.14
C ALA A 83 -40.92 20.23 7.23
N ASN A 84 -40.64 19.64 6.06
CA ASN A 84 -41.11 20.01 4.72
C ASN A 84 -40.80 21.40 4.11
N GLY A 85 -40.17 21.35 2.93
CA GLY A 85 -40.61 22.11 1.75
C GLY A 85 -39.66 23.20 1.23
N GLY A 86 -39.47 23.24 -0.09
CA GLY A 86 -39.12 24.48 -0.79
C GLY A 86 -38.05 24.37 -1.88
N ASN A 87 -38.51 24.24 -3.11
CA ASN A 87 -37.77 24.33 -4.38
C ASN A 87 -37.52 25.81 -4.78
N SER A 88 -36.36 26.15 -5.37
CA SER A 88 -36.29 27.07 -6.53
C SER A 88 -34.87 27.23 -7.12
N ASP A 89 -34.84 27.24 -8.45
CA ASP A 89 -33.72 27.49 -9.36
C ASP A 89 -33.05 28.87 -9.20
N ALA A 90 -31.75 28.97 -9.49
CA ALA A 90 -31.14 30.04 -10.32
C ALA A 90 -29.63 29.82 -10.53
N ALA A 91 -29.20 30.07 -11.77
CA ALA A 91 -27.82 30.00 -12.26
C ALA A 91 -26.91 31.11 -11.72
N GLY A 92 -25.61 30.83 -11.63
CA GLY A 92 -24.57 31.84 -11.40
C GLY A 92 -23.22 31.21 -11.11
N SER A 93 -22.25 31.50 -11.97
CA SER A 93 -20.82 31.26 -11.81
C SER A 93 -20.30 31.73 -10.46
N ASP A 94 -19.47 30.91 -9.80
CA ASP A 94 -18.14 31.30 -9.32
C ASP A 94 -17.46 30.09 -8.65
N ALA A 95 -16.18 29.93 -8.95
CA ALA A 95 -15.33 28.91 -8.39
C ALA A 95 -14.95 29.28 -6.94
N GLU A 96 -15.32 28.43 -5.97
CA GLU A 96 -14.72 28.44 -4.64
C GLU A 96 -14.52 27.01 -4.09
N PRO A 97 -13.50 26.79 -3.23
CA PRO A 97 -13.03 25.48 -2.83
C PRO A 97 -13.87 24.93 -1.67
N MET A 98 -14.42 23.73 -1.83
CA MET A 98 -15.18 23.08 -0.78
C MET A 98 -14.60 21.69 -0.50
N MET A 99 -13.67 21.62 0.44
CA MET A 99 -13.28 20.36 1.07
C MET A 99 -13.05 20.59 2.57
N ARG A 100 -14.15 20.55 3.35
CA ARG A 100 -14.16 20.14 4.76
C ARG A 100 -15.55 19.63 5.15
N ALA A 101 -15.62 18.34 5.44
CA ALA A 101 -16.48 17.69 6.43
C ALA A 101 -16.06 16.20 6.46
N SER A 102 -15.07 15.82 7.27
CA SER A 102 -15.25 15.29 8.63
C SER A 102 -16.15 14.06 8.70
N GLY A 103 -15.51 12.90 8.74
CA GLY A 103 -16.02 11.67 9.33
C GLY A 103 -14.80 10.90 9.82
N ALA A 104 -14.42 11.15 11.08
CA ALA A 104 -13.31 10.48 11.73
C ALA A 104 -13.58 8.97 11.72
N THR A 105 -12.96 8.27 10.77
CA THR A 105 -12.67 6.85 10.92
C THR A 105 -11.39 6.83 11.73
N SER A 106 -11.51 6.52 13.01
CA SER A 106 -10.37 6.30 13.89
C SER A 106 -9.58 5.11 13.34
N VAL A 107 -8.63 5.37 12.44
CA VAL A 107 -7.52 4.47 12.19
C VAL A 107 -6.77 4.45 13.51
N GLN A 108 -6.81 3.32 14.23
CA GLN A 108 -5.94 3.13 15.39
C GLN A 108 -4.53 3.47 14.94
N ALA A 109 -3.92 4.51 15.52
CA ALA A 109 -2.54 4.88 15.21
C ALA A 109 -1.70 3.61 15.42
N PRO A 110 -1.08 3.06 14.36
CA PRO A 110 -0.46 1.75 14.48
C PRO A 110 0.80 1.94 15.32
N GLY A 111 0.82 1.28 16.48
CA GLY A 111 1.76 1.61 17.56
C GLY A 111 3.23 1.44 17.15
N ALA A 112 3.50 0.55 16.20
CA ALA A 112 4.84 0.27 15.68
C ALA A 112 5.39 1.40 14.81
N GLU A 113 4.57 2.01 13.95
CA GLU A 113 4.94 3.13 13.08
C GLU A 113 5.17 4.39 13.90
N LEU A 114 4.35 4.60 14.93
CA LEU A 114 4.56 5.70 15.88
C LEU A 114 5.87 5.49 16.66
N GLU A 115 6.13 4.26 17.14
CA GLU A 115 7.41 3.94 17.77
C GLU A 115 8.59 4.14 16.81
N LEU A 116 8.49 3.69 15.56
CA LEU A 116 9.50 3.89 14.53
C LEU A 116 9.75 5.39 14.32
N ALA A 117 8.71 6.20 14.17
CA ALA A 117 8.84 7.64 14.02
C ALA A 117 9.52 8.30 15.22
N ARG A 118 9.20 7.89 16.45
CA ARG A 118 9.87 8.37 17.68
C ARG A 118 11.35 8.03 17.69
N VAL A 119 11.68 6.79 17.37
CA VAL A 119 13.07 6.33 17.31
C VAL A 119 13.85 7.06 16.22
N MET A 120 13.25 7.26 15.04
CA MET A 120 13.87 8.03 13.96
C MET A 120 14.05 9.50 14.35
N ALA A 121 13.05 10.12 14.97
CA ALA A 121 13.09 11.50 15.45
C ALA A 121 14.23 11.74 16.47
N ALA A 122 14.47 10.77 17.35
CA ALA A 122 15.55 10.82 18.33
C ALA A 122 16.94 10.48 17.76
N SER A 123 17.00 9.90 16.56
CA SER A 123 18.25 9.49 15.94
C SER A 123 18.97 10.66 15.24
N PRO A 124 20.29 10.84 15.45
CA PRO A 124 21.10 11.81 14.70
C PRO A 124 21.07 11.60 13.18
N ARG A 125 20.81 10.36 12.74
CA ARG A 125 20.75 10.02 11.32
C ARG A 125 19.49 10.58 10.66
N TYR A 126 18.33 10.55 11.32
CA TYR A 126 17.04 10.91 10.68
C TYR A 126 16.41 12.20 11.22
N GLY A 127 16.68 12.59 12.46
CA GLY A 127 15.93 13.66 13.14
C GLY A 127 15.93 15.01 12.41
N GLY A 128 17.00 15.33 11.67
CA GLY A 128 17.14 16.55 10.88
C GLY A 128 16.45 16.53 9.50
N LEU A 129 15.83 15.41 9.09
CA LEU A 129 15.06 15.36 7.86
C LEU A 129 13.83 16.25 7.97
N LYS A 130 13.49 16.97 6.90
CA LYS A 130 12.29 17.81 6.87
C LYS A 130 11.15 17.11 6.14
N LEU A 131 9.99 17.10 6.77
CA LEU A 131 8.74 16.58 6.25
C LEU A 131 7.98 17.67 5.50
N TYR A 132 7.41 17.34 4.35
CA TYR A 132 6.68 18.24 3.47
C TYR A 132 5.46 17.56 2.86
N GLY A 133 4.42 18.38 2.64
CA GLY A 133 3.33 18.06 1.73
C GLY A 133 2.70 16.71 2.03
N PHE A 134 2.34 16.46 3.29
CA PHE A 134 1.49 15.31 3.58
C PHE A 134 0.14 15.55 2.92
N GLU A 135 -0.30 14.60 2.10
CA GLU A 135 -1.57 14.63 1.43
C GLU A 135 -2.27 13.30 1.64
N ARG A 136 -3.58 13.33 1.94
CA ARG A 136 -4.45 12.16 2.02
C ARG A 136 -5.75 12.43 1.27
N ALA A 137 -6.24 11.44 0.54
CA ALA A 137 -7.52 11.49 -0.13
C ALA A 137 -8.18 10.11 -0.06
N ASP A 138 -9.37 10.05 0.53
CA ASP A 138 -10.15 8.84 0.69
C ASP A 138 -11.57 9.10 0.16
N MET A 139 -12.02 8.30 -0.80
CA MET A 139 -13.38 8.38 -1.37
C MET A 139 -13.94 6.97 -1.56
N ALA A 140 -15.22 6.78 -1.21
CA ALA A 140 -15.89 5.50 -1.39
C ALA A 140 -16.27 5.23 -2.85
N GLN A 141 -16.68 6.27 -3.59
CA GLN A 141 -17.05 6.18 -5.01
C GLN A 141 -16.65 7.46 -5.78
N PRO A 142 -15.78 7.36 -6.81
CA PRO A 142 -14.97 6.18 -7.13
C PRO A 142 -14.10 5.77 -5.94
N ALA A 143 -13.78 4.48 -5.82
CA ALA A 143 -12.88 4.00 -4.77
C ALA A 143 -11.52 4.65 -4.94
N LEU A 144 -11.11 5.45 -3.96
CA LEU A 144 -9.80 6.08 -3.88
C LEU A 144 -9.32 5.96 -2.45
N GLN A 145 -8.10 5.47 -2.29
CA GLN A 145 -7.36 5.63 -1.05
C GLN A 145 -5.91 6.01 -1.38
N PHE A 146 -5.53 7.21 -1.01
CA PHE A 146 -4.21 7.75 -1.30
C PHE A 146 -3.68 8.48 -0.08
N ALA A 147 -2.41 8.23 0.26
CA ALA A 147 -1.64 9.16 1.05
C ALA A 147 -0.18 9.18 0.62
N ALA A 148 0.46 10.34 0.73
CA ALA A 148 1.88 10.49 0.44
C ALA A 148 2.53 11.53 1.35
N LEU A 149 3.83 11.36 1.57
CA LEU A 149 4.67 12.24 2.38
C LEU A 149 6.00 12.45 1.66
N THR A 150 6.50 13.69 1.67
CA THR A 150 7.85 13.99 1.17
C THR A 150 8.79 14.26 2.32
N LEU A 151 9.96 13.61 2.31
CA LEU A 151 11.09 13.89 3.20
C LEU A 151 12.20 14.57 2.40
N TRP A 152 12.91 15.51 3.01
CA TRP A 152 13.99 16.27 2.38
C TRP A 152 15.25 16.26 3.24
N ASP A 153 16.38 15.95 2.63
CA ASP A 153 17.69 15.84 3.29
C ASP A 153 18.54 17.13 3.21
N GLY A 154 17.93 18.23 2.77
CA GLY A 154 18.62 19.49 2.45
C GLY A 154 19.04 19.63 0.98
N HIS A 155 18.88 18.59 0.17
CA HIS A 155 19.22 18.60 -1.26
C HIS A 155 18.26 17.74 -2.09
N ASP A 156 18.17 16.45 -1.80
CA ASP A 156 17.35 15.45 -2.48
C ASP A 156 16.03 15.23 -1.71
N ALA A 157 15.01 14.73 -2.41
CA ALA A 157 13.70 14.43 -1.82
C ALA A 157 13.37 12.94 -1.91
N TYR A 158 12.77 12.39 -0.86
CA TYR A 158 12.21 11.05 -0.79
C TYR A 158 10.69 11.14 -0.69
N LEU A 159 9.97 10.59 -1.67
CA LEU A 159 8.51 10.57 -1.70
C LEU A 159 8.04 9.18 -1.26
N ALA A 160 7.42 9.13 -0.08
CA ALA A 160 6.84 7.95 0.51
C ALA A 160 5.35 7.88 0.16
N PHE A 161 4.92 6.79 -0.49
CA PHE A 161 3.51 6.53 -0.81
C PHE A 161 2.95 5.45 0.10
N ARG A 162 1.83 5.75 0.77
CA ARG A 162 1.15 4.82 1.66
C ARG A 162 0.48 3.70 0.88
N GLY A 163 0.56 2.49 1.43
CA GLY A 163 -0.18 1.33 0.95
C GLY A 163 -1.66 1.39 1.28
N THR A 164 -2.31 0.25 1.09
CA THR A 164 -3.73 0.06 1.40
C THR A 164 -3.89 -0.30 2.87
N ASP A 165 -4.90 0.26 3.55
CA ASP A 165 -5.30 -0.26 4.86
C ASP A 165 -6.14 -1.55 4.72
N SER A 166 -6.66 -2.10 5.82
CA SER A 166 -7.45 -3.33 5.80
C SER A 166 -8.87 -3.16 5.23
N SER A 167 -9.21 -2.01 4.63
CA SER A 167 -10.55 -1.75 4.09
C SER A 167 -10.80 -2.45 2.76
N LEU A 168 -12.06 -2.85 2.53
CA LEU A 168 -12.47 -3.45 1.25
C LEU A 168 -12.35 -2.49 0.06
N ALA A 169 -12.54 -1.18 0.28
CA ALA A 169 -12.39 -0.16 -0.76
C ALA A 169 -10.95 -0.11 -1.27
N GLY A 170 -10.00 -0.21 -0.35
CA GLY A 170 -8.59 -0.30 -0.67
C GLY A 170 -8.22 -1.56 -1.46
N TRP A 171 -8.71 -2.72 -1.01
CA TRP A 171 -8.49 -3.99 -1.72
C TRP A 171 -9.13 -4.01 -3.13
N PHE A 172 -10.27 -3.34 -3.31
CA PHE A 172 -10.91 -3.23 -4.62
C PHE A 172 -10.10 -2.39 -5.61
N GLU A 173 -9.51 -1.28 -5.15
CA GLU A 173 -8.59 -0.49 -5.98
C GLU A 173 -7.31 -1.28 -6.33
N ASP A 174 -6.84 -2.15 -5.44
CA ASP A 174 -5.69 -3.03 -5.71
C ASP A 174 -5.95 -4.00 -6.87
N ILE A 175 -7.19 -4.47 -7.04
CA ILE A 175 -7.56 -5.31 -8.18
C ILE A 175 -7.59 -4.50 -9.48
N GLN A 176 -8.01 -3.23 -9.42
CA GLN A 176 -8.00 -2.31 -10.57
C GLN A 176 -6.61 -2.07 -11.14
N LEU A 177 -5.56 -2.15 -10.32
CA LEU A 177 -4.17 -2.05 -10.78
C LEU A 177 -3.83 -3.07 -11.89
N ALA A 178 -4.55 -4.19 -11.95
CA ALA A 178 -4.32 -5.25 -12.92
C ALA A 178 -4.87 -4.94 -14.33
N TYR A 179 -5.92 -4.12 -14.44
CA TYR A 179 -6.68 -3.94 -15.69
C TYR A 179 -6.95 -2.50 -16.09
N SER A 180 -6.94 -1.56 -15.15
CA SER A 180 -7.15 -0.15 -15.45
C SER A 180 -5.91 0.47 -16.13
N GLU A 181 -6.15 1.42 -17.03
CA GLU A 181 -5.06 2.23 -17.60
C GLU A 181 -4.35 3.06 -16.52
N ALA A 182 -5.14 3.59 -15.58
CA ALA A 182 -4.70 4.27 -14.38
C ALA A 182 -5.78 4.18 -13.31
N THR A 183 -5.44 3.81 -12.08
CA THR A 183 -6.34 3.96 -10.93
C THR A 183 -6.35 5.42 -10.45
N PRO A 184 -7.39 5.85 -9.72
CA PRO A 184 -7.41 7.16 -9.08
C PRO A 184 -6.16 7.43 -8.23
N SER A 185 -5.74 6.50 -7.36
CA SER A 185 -4.53 6.65 -6.54
C SER A 185 -3.25 6.77 -7.37
N GLN A 186 -3.15 6.09 -8.51
CA GLN A 186 -2.01 6.21 -9.44
C GLN A 186 -1.91 7.61 -10.05
N LEU A 187 -3.04 8.20 -10.43
CA LEU A 187 -3.09 9.59 -10.93
C LEU A 187 -2.73 10.60 -9.84
N TYR A 188 -3.20 10.37 -8.61
CA TYR A 188 -2.81 11.19 -7.45
C TYR A 188 -1.30 11.08 -7.18
N ALA A 189 -0.73 9.88 -7.25
CA ALA A 189 0.70 9.64 -7.06
C ALA A 189 1.55 10.36 -8.10
N GLN A 190 1.14 10.32 -9.38
CA GLN A 190 1.79 11.08 -10.44
C GLN A 190 1.73 12.59 -10.17
N ALA A 191 0.54 13.12 -9.88
CA ALA A 191 0.37 14.55 -9.61
C ALA A 191 1.17 15.01 -8.38
N TYR A 192 1.27 14.17 -7.36
CA TYR A 192 2.09 14.39 -6.17
C TYR A 192 3.58 14.50 -6.52
N LEU A 193 4.10 13.55 -7.31
CA LEU A 193 5.47 13.58 -7.80
C LEU A 193 5.76 14.86 -8.59
N GLU A 194 4.85 15.29 -9.46
CA GLU A 194 5.01 16.52 -10.24
C GLU A 194 5.06 17.77 -9.34
N ARG A 195 4.22 17.85 -8.31
CA ARG A 195 4.26 18.93 -7.31
C ARG A 195 5.59 18.94 -6.56
N ALA A 196 6.03 17.78 -6.06
CA ALA A 196 7.30 17.64 -5.37
C ALA A 196 8.49 18.02 -6.28
N ALA A 197 8.47 17.59 -7.54
CA ALA A 197 9.53 17.90 -8.51
C ALA A 197 9.65 19.38 -8.85
N ARG A 198 8.56 20.16 -8.79
CA ARG A 198 8.60 21.62 -8.91
C ARG A 198 9.18 22.29 -7.67
N ARG A 199 8.97 21.71 -6.49
CA ARG A 199 9.43 22.28 -5.21
C ARG A 199 10.90 21.98 -4.93
N PHE A 200 11.32 20.75 -5.14
CA PHE A 200 12.69 20.32 -4.85
C PHE A 200 13.49 20.31 -6.14
N GLY A 201 14.71 20.85 -6.14
CA GLY A 201 15.59 20.89 -7.32
C GLY A 201 16.52 19.68 -7.46
N GLY A 202 16.75 18.93 -6.37
CA GLY A 202 17.69 17.80 -6.34
C GLY A 202 17.18 16.51 -7.00
N GLY A 203 17.85 15.41 -6.69
CA GLY A 203 17.41 14.06 -7.03
C GLY A 203 16.13 13.67 -6.30
N LEU A 204 15.35 12.80 -6.94
CA LEU A 204 14.11 12.27 -6.40
C LEU A 204 14.26 10.78 -6.15
N TYR A 205 13.83 10.36 -4.97
CA TYR A 205 13.73 8.97 -4.55
C TYR A 205 12.28 8.69 -4.25
N LEU A 206 11.77 7.56 -4.71
CA LEU A 206 10.37 7.20 -4.48
C LEU A 206 10.36 5.86 -3.75
N GLY A 207 9.42 5.68 -2.84
CA GLY A 207 9.21 4.36 -2.26
C GLY A 207 7.84 4.17 -1.66
N GLY A 208 7.45 2.91 -1.57
CA GLY A 208 6.16 2.54 -1.01
C GLY A 208 6.10 1.06 -0.69
N HIS A 209 5.23 0.71 0.24
CA HIS A 209 4.94 -0.66 0.64
C HIS A 209 3.57 -1.09 0.15
N SER A 210 3.42 -2.36 -0.22
CA SER A 210 2.16 -2.90 -0.76
C SER A 210 1.68 -2.08 -1.97
N LYS A 211 0.42 -1.64 -2.00
CA LYS A 211 -0.09 -0.69 -3.02
C LYS A 211 0.83 0.51 -3.25
N GLY A 212 1.42 1.06 -2.19
CA GLY A 212 2.32 2.21 -2.26
C GLY A 212 3.54 1.95 -3.16
N GLY A 213 4.01 0.70 -3.24
CA GLY A 213 5.08 0.32 -4.15
C GLY A 213 4.67 0.43 -5.62
N ALA A 214 3.42 0.03 -5.95
CA ALA A 214 2.85 0.24 -7.27
C ALA A 214 2.61 1.72 -7.58
N LEU A 215 2.18 2.53 -6.60
CA LEU A 215 2.02 3.97 -6.75
C LEU A 215 3.36 4.67 -7.05
N ALA A 216 4.40 4.35 -6.28
CA ALA A 216 5.75 4.88 -6.47
C ALA A 216 6.29 4.55 -7.87
N LEU A 217 6.11 3.30 -8.30
CA LEU A 217 6.54 2.83 -9.61
C LEU A 217 5.73 3.46 -10.75
N TYR A 218 4.41 3.53 -10.62
CA TYR A 218 3.53 4.16 -11.61
C TYR A 218 3.87 5.65 -11.79
N ALA A 219 3.99 6.39 -10.68
CA ALA A 219 4.35 7.80 -10.71
C ALA A 219 5.70 8.01 -11.41
N ALA A 220 6.69 7.16 -11.13
CA ALA A 220 8.01 7.24 -11.76
C ALA A 220 7.97 6.99 -13.27
N VAL A 221 7.22 5.97 -13.71
CA VAL A 221 7.06 5.66 -15.15
C VAL A 221 6.40 6.82 -15.89
N ASN A 222 5.39 7.43 -15.28
CA ASN A 222 4.60 8.51 -15.87
C ASN A 222 5.14 9.92 -15.57
N ALA A 223 6.36 10.03 -15.05
CA ALA A 223 6.95 11.31 -14.62
C ALA A 223 7.36 12.25 -15.77
N GLY A 224 7.27 11.81 -17.03
CA GLY A 224 7.66 12.61 -18.21
C GLY A 224 9.07 13.20 -18.07
N ALA A 225 9.19 14.53 -18.21
CA ALA A 225 10.46 15.25 -18.12
C ALA A 225 11.12 15.19 -16.72
N VAL A 226 10.39 14.81 -15.67
CA VAL A 226 10.93 14.64 -14.31
C VAL A 226 11.68 13.32 -14.18
N GLN A 227 11.36 12.30 -15.00
CA GLN A 227 11.91 10.95 -14.85
C GLN A 227 13.44 10.89 -14.75
N PRO A 228 14.25 11.66 -15.50
CA PRO A 228 15.72 11.64 -15.37
C PRO A 228 16.24 12.07 -13.99
N ARG A 229 15.46 12.81 -13.21
CA ARG A 229 15.81 13.22 -11.83
C ARG A 229 15.54 12.11 -10.81
N ILE A 230 14.76 11.10 -11.17
CA ILE A 230 14.48 9.95 -10.31
C ILE A 230 15.74 9.10 -10.23
N ARG A 231 16.30 8.96 -9.03
CA ARG A 231 17.55 8.24 -8.76
C ARG A 231 17.31 6.78 -8.40
N ARG A 232 16.23 6.49 -7.66
CA ARG A 232 15.83 5.14 -7.27
C ARG A 232 14.33 5.09 -6.99
N VAL A 233 13.74 3.94 -7.25
CA VAL A 233 12.37 3.58 -6.83
C VAL A 233 12.47 2.33 -5.97
N TYR A 234 11.95 2.38 -4.75
CA TYR A 234 11.89 1.26 -3.81
C TYR A 234 10.46 0.72 -3.76
N SER A 235 10.27 -0.52 -4.20
CA SER A 235 9.01 -1.24 -4.06
C SER A 235 9.16 -2.28 -2.96
N PHE A 236 8.50 -2.06 -1.82
CA PHE A 236 8.52 -2.99 -0.69
C PHE A 236 7.27 -3.87 -0.75
N ASP A 237 7.45 -5.08 -1.26
CA ASP A 237 6.40 -6.07 -1.51
C ASP A 237 5.19 -5.50 -2.27
N GLY A 238 5.46 -4.58 -3.21
CA GLY A 238 4.45 -3.96 -4.06
C GLY A 238 4.15 -4.80 -5.30
N PRO A 239 2.89 -4.81 -5.78
CA PRO A 239 2.42 -5.78 -6.75
C PRO A 239 3.01 -5.63 -8.16
N GLY A 240 3.57 -4.46 -8.49
CA GLY A 240 4.06 -4.13 -9.82
C GLY A 240 3.09 -3.25 -10.59
N LEU A 241 3.11 -3.34 -11.92
CA LEU A 241 2.27 -2.54 -12.81
C LEU A 241 1.41 -3.41 -13.72
N SER A 242 0.39 -2.79 -14.32
CA SER A 242 -0.34 -3.36 -15.45
C SER A 242 0.61 -3.69 -16.61
N ARG A 243 0.20 -4.62 -17.48
CA ARG A 243 1.01 -5.06 -18.62
C ARG A 243 1.37 -3.91 -19.55
N THR A 244 0.42 -3.02 -19.82
CA THR A 244 0.60 -1.84 -20.67
C THR A 244 1.67 -0.90 -20.11
N ALA A 245 1.60 -0.58 -18.81
CA ALA A 245 2.56 0.31 -18.17
C ALA A 245 3.96 -0.33 -18.10
N TYR A 246 4.03 -1.63 -17.79
CA TYR A 246 5.27 -2.41 -17.79
C TYR A 246 5.96 -2.46 -19.17
N GLN A 247 5.19 -2.61 -20.25
CA GLN A 247 5.73 -2.68 -21.62
C GLN A 247 6.09 -1.32 -22.22
N SER A 248 5.89 -0.22 -21.48
CA SER A 248 6.18 1.13 -21.97
C SER A 248 7.68 1.40 -22.10
N ALA A 249 8.05 2.28 -23.05
CA ALA A 249 9.43 2.76 -23.18
C ALA A 249 9.92 3.48 -21.91
N SER A 250 9.02 4.20 -21.24
CA SER A 250 9.29 4.87 -19.97
C SER A 250 9.68 3.88 -18.87
N TYR A 251 9.02 2.72 -18.79
CA TYR A 251 9.41 1.67 -17.86
C TYR A 251 10.79 1.09 -18.17
N ALA A 252 11.07 0.81 -19.45
CA ALA A 252 12.37 0.31 -19.88
C ALA A 252 13.53 1.26 -19.51
N GLN A 253 13.31 2.58 -19.52
CA GLN A 253 14.28 3.59 -19.08
C GLN A 253 14.41 3.67 -17.55
N LEU A 254 13.38 3.31 -16.82
CA LEU A 254 13.33 3.37 -15.36
C LEU A 254 13.87 2.09 -14.69
N ARG A 255 13.67 0.90 -15.27
CA ARG A 255 13.86 -0.41 -14.61
C ARG A 255 15.20 -0.60 -13.88
N ALA A 256 16.30 -0.03 -14.39
CA ALA A 256 17.62 -0.12 -13.74
C ALA A 256 17.70 0.64 -12.39
N ARG A 257 16.76 1.54 -12.16
CA ARG A 257 16.59 2.33 -10.93
C ARG A 257 15.51 1.76 -10.01
N LEU A 258 14.83 0.69 -10.40
CA LEU A 258 13.88 -0.03 -9.56
C LEU A 258 14.61 -1.05 -8.68
N LEU A 259 14.35 -0.99 -7.38
CA LEU A 259 14.66 -2.03 -6.40
C LEU A 259 13.35 -2.56 -5.82
N ALA A 260 12.98 -3.77 -6.21
CA ALA A 260 11.90 -4.52 -5.60
C ALA A 260 12.46 -5.37 -4.45
N ILE A 261 11.85 -5.30 -3.29
CA ILE A 261 12.21 -6.10 -2.12
C ILE A 261 10.96 -6.83 -1.64
N VAL A 262 11.03 -8.15 -1.57
CA VAL A 262 9.90 -9.03 -1.25
C VAL A 262 10.32 -10.05 -0.19
N PRO A 263 9.42 -10.54 0.68
CA PRO A 263 9.72 -11.67 1.55
C PRO A 263 9.75 -13.00 0.76
N PRO A 264 10.35 -14.08 1.30
CA PRO A 264 10.39 -15.39 0.66
C PRO A 264 9.02 -15.91 0.23
N GLU A 265 8.01 -15.83 1.12
CA GLU A 265 6.64 -16.27 0.86
C GLU A 265 5.75 -15.08 0.45
N SER A 266 6.25 -14.24 -0.45
CA SER A 266 5.52 -13.09 -0.99
C SER A 266 4.31 -13.53 -1.80
N VAL A 267 3.17 -12.90 -1.52
CA VAL A 267 1.95 -12.98 -2.32
C VAL A 267 1.79 -11.72 -3.14
N VAL A 268 1.80 -10.55 -2.49
CA VAL A 268 1.49 -9.27 -3.11
C VAL A 268 2.49 -8.93 -4.20
N GLY A 269 3.80 -9.02 -3.92
CA GLY A 269 4.85 -8.70 -4.88
C GLY A 269 4.85 -9.56 -6.15
N MET A 270 4.12 -10.68 -6.16
CA MET A 270 4.07 -11.64 -7.26
C MET A 270 2.91 -11.40 -8.25
N LEU A 271 1.98 -10.48 -7.94
CA LEU A 271 0.70 -10.38 -8.63
C LEU A 271 0.77 -9.77 -10.04
N LEU A 272 1.52 -8.67 -10.23
CA LEU A 272 1.56 -7.93 -11.50
C LEU A 272 2.96 -7.91 -12.12
N TRP A 273 3.15 -7.05 -13.12
CA TRP A 273 4.36 -7.01 -13.92
C TRP A 273 5.40 -6.04 -13.39
N GLN A 274 6.59 -6.56 -13.14
CA GLN A 274 7.79 -5.78 -12.88
C GLN A 274 9.03 -6.61 -13.22
N ASP A 275 10.04 -5.96 -13.78
CA ASP A 275 11.38 -6.46 -13.94
C ASP A 275 12.39 -5.35 -13.56
N GLY A 276 13.44 -5.75 -12.84
CA GLY A 276 14.33 -4.82 -12.14
C GLY A 276 15.19 -5.59 -11.15
N GLU A 277 15.93 -4.88 -10.31
CA GLU A 277 16.65 -5.55 -9.22
C GLU A 277 15.65 -6.07 -8.19
N LEU A 278 15.61 -7.39 -7.99
CA LEU A 278 14.78 -8.04 -6.98
C LEU A 278 15.67 -8.58 -5.86
N ARG A 279 15.34 -8.26 -4.61
CA ARG A 279 16.00 -8.85 -3.44
C ARG A 279 14.97 -9.49 -2.51
N VAL A 280 15.33 -10.62 -1.91
CA VAL A 280 14.45 -11.35 -1.01
C VAL A 280 14.85 -11.06 0.43
N VAL A 281 14.01 -10.40 1.23
CA VAL A 281 14.31 -10.03 2.62
C VAL A 281 13.84 -11.10 3.59
N ARG A 282 14.69 -11.50 4.55
CA ARG A 282 14.28 -12.45 5.59
C ARG A 282 13.24 -11.81 6.51
N SER A 283 12.29 -12.60 6.96
CA SER A 283 11.29 -12.22 7.96
C SER A 283 11.28 -13.23 9.11
N ASP A 284 10.88 -12.80 10.30
CA ASP A 284 10.56 -13.71 11.43
C ASP A 284 9.10 -14.15 11.45
N ALA A 285 8.26 -13.60 10.57
CA ALA A 285 6.92 -14.08 10.29
C ALA A 285 6.94 -15.26 9.30
N ARG A 286 5.77 -15.86 9.08
CA ARG A 286 5.56 -16.97 8.13
C ARG A 286 4.36 -16.70 7.24
N GLY A 287 4.41 -17.21 6.02
CA GLY A 287 3.35 -17.01 5.03
C GLY A 287 3.04 -15.53 4.78
N VAL A 288 1.75 -15.20 4.61
CA VAL A 288 1.31 -13.84 4.25
C VAL A 288 1.62 -12.80 5.32
N ARG A 289 1.86 -13.21 6.56
CA ARG A 289 2.27 -12.29 7.63
C ARG A 289 3.65 -11.67 7.37
N GLN A 290 4.45 -12.25 6.48
CA GLN A 290 5.70 -11.63 6.02
C GLN A 290 5.46 -10.39 5.16
N HIS A 291 4.22 -10.14 4.71
CA HIS A 291 3.87 -8.88 4.06
C HIS A 291 4.00 -7.68 5.01
N ASP A 292 3.91 -7.91 6.33
CA ASP A 292 4.18 -6.87 7.33
C ASP A 292 5.68 -6.53 7.36
N PRO A 293 6.07 -5.32 6.96
CA PRO A 293 7.48 -4.92 6.92
C PRO A 293 8.13 -4.82 8.31
N MET A 294 7.34 -4.77 9.40
CA MET A 294 7.88 -4.80 10.77
C MET A 294 8.44 -6.18 11.14
N SER A 295 8.06 -7.24 10.42
CA SER A 295 8.62 -8.59 10.59
C SER A 295 9.97 -8.79 9.88
N TRP A 296 10.39 -7.81 9.06
CA TRP A 296 11.59 -7.96 8.23
C TRP A 296 12.85 -7.76 9.05
N LEU A 297 13.79 -8.68 8.84
CA LEU A 297 15.00 -8.76 9.64
C LEU A 297 16.05 -7.75 9.18
N THR A 298 16.68 -7.13 10.15
CA THR A 298 17.77 -6.16 9.97
C THR A 298 19.04 -6.59 10.70
N ASP A 299 20.17 -6.07 10.24
CA ASP A 299 21.43 -6.01 10.96
C ASP A 299 22.00 -4.57 10.88
N ALA A 300 23.19 -4.33 11.41
CA ALA A 300 23.82 -3.01 11.39
C ALA A 300 24.09 -2.44 9.98
N ARG A 301 24.04 -3.28 8.93
CA ARG A 301 24.26 -2.90 7.53
C ARG A 301 22.95 -2.66 6.76
N GLY A 302 21.80 -3.04 7.33
CA GLY A 302 20.47 -2.84 6.75
C GLY A 302 19.64 -4.12 6.75
N LEU A 303 18.84 -4.33 5.70
CA LEU A 303 18.00 -5.52 5.55
C LEU A 303 18.84 -6.79 5.39
N VAL A 304 18.44 -7.87 6.06
CA VAL A 304 19.05 -9.18 5.93
C VAL A 304 18.34 -9.96 4.82
N TYR A 305 19.09 -10.41 3.81
CA TYR A 305 18.51 -11.06 2.64
C TYR A 305 18.55 -12.59 2.72
N ALA A 306 17.53 -13.23 2.16
CA ALA A 306 17.48 -14.64 1.80
C ALA A 306 18.03 -14.83 0.38
N ALA A 307 18.36 -16.07 0.01
CA ALA A 307 18.87 -16.37 -1.32
C ALA A 307 17.78 -16.26 -2.39
N GLU A 308 16.59 -16.82 -2.11
CA GLU A 308 15.57 -17.06 -3.12
C GLU A 308 14.16 -16.90 -2.54
N LEU A 309 13.18 -16.68 -3.43
CA LEU A 309 11.76 -16.79 -3.14
C LEU A 309 11.39 -18.25 -2.84
N SER A 310 10.25 -18.46 -2.16
CA SER A 310 9.71 -19.80 -2.03
C SER A 310 9.24 -20.35 -3.38
N PRO A 311 9.26 -21.69 -3.58
CA PRO A 311 8.68 -22.32 -4.77
C PRO A 311 7.22 -21.91 -5.00
N GLU A 312 6.46 -21.72 -3.92
CA GLU A 312 5.05 -21.30 -3.97
C GLU A 312 4.90 -19.87 -4.51
N SER A 313 5.73 -18.93 -4.06
CA SER A 313 5.73 -17.56 -4.58
C SER A 313 6.16 -17.49 -6.05
N LEU A 314 7.16 -18.29 -6.44
CA LEU A 314 7.57 -18.39 -7.85
C LEU A 314 6.44 -18.94 -8.72
N ARG A 315 5.74 -19.97 -8.25
CA ARG A 315 4.60 -20.56 -8.94
C ARG A 315 3.41 -19.60 -9.02
N LEU A 316 3.09 -18.92 -7.93
CA LEU A 316 2.04 -17.90 -7.90
C LEU A 316 2.33 -16.81 -8.94
N ARG A 317 3.56 -16.32 -8.98
CA ARG A 317 4.01 -15.35 -9.96
C ARG A 317 3.77 -15.85 -11.39
N ASP A 318 4.22 -17.05 -11.70
CA ASP A 318 4.14 -17.58 -13.06
C ASP A 318 2.68 -17.81 -13.51
N VAL A 319 1.82 -18.27 -12.60
CA VAL A 319 0.37 -18.43 -12.86
C VAL A 319 -0.34 -17.09 -12.99
N ALA A 320 -0.12 -16.14 -12.08
CA ALA A 320 -0.72 -14.81 -12.15
C ALA A 320 -0.38 -14.13 -13.49
N ARG A 321 0.88 -14.22 -13.87
CA ARG A 321 1.40 -13.74 -15.15
C ARG A 321 0.76 -14.38 -16.37
N ALA A 322 0.58 -15.69 -16.34
CA ALA A 322 -0.04 -16.40 -17.44
C ALA A 322 -1.54 -16.07 -17.56
N LEU A 323 -2.24 -15.97 -16.42
CA LEU A 323 -3.63 -15.50 -16.37
C LEU A 323 -3.81 -14.10 -16.95
N LEU A 324 -2.99 -13.15 -16.49
CA LEU A 324 -2.98 -11.77 -17.01
C LEU A 324 -2.55 -11.68 -18.48
N SER A 325 -1.85 -12.70 -19.00
CA SER A 325 -1.46 -12.76 -20.41
C SER A 325 -2.54 -13.38 -21.31
N ALA A 326 -3.34 -14.29 -20.76
CA ALA A 326 -4.38 -15.02 -21.48
C ALA A 326 -5.69 -14.23 -21.62
N LEU A 327 -5.95 -13.28 -20.71
CA LEU A 327 -7.17 -12.47 -20.71
C LEU A 327 -6.92 -11.06 -21.26
N PRO A 328 -7.81 -10.50 -22.09
CA PRO A 328 -7.80 -9.07 -22.38
C PRO A 328 -8.14 -8.26 -21.11
N PRO A 329 -7.85 -6.95 -21.05
CA PRO A 329 -8.16 -6.11 -19.89
C PRO A 329 -9.62 -6.23 -19.42
N GLN A 330 -10.58 -6.30 -20.35
CA GLN A 330 -12.00 -6.50 -20.01
C GLN A 330 -12.27 -7.85 -19.34
N GLY A 331 -11.52 -8.90 -19.70
CA GLY A 331 -11.61 -10.22 -19.07
C GLY A 331 -11.03 -10.22 -17.66
N ILE A 332 -9.93 -9.48 -17.43
CA ILE A 332 -9.35 -9.27 -16.10
C ILE A 332 -10.31 -8.44 -15.24
N GLU A 333 -10.93 -7.42 -15.81
CA GLU A 333 -11.97 -6.61 -15.15
C GLU A 333 -13.20 -7.43 -14.78
N GLN A 334 -13.70 -8.28 -15.67
CA GLN A 334 -14.83 -9.18 -15.36
C GLN A 334 -14.47 -10.13 -14.22
N LEU A 335 -13.27 -10.73 -14.27
CA LEU A 335 -12.76 -11.61 -13.25
C LEU A 335 -12.65 -10.90 -11.89
N ALA A 336 -12.13 -9.68 -11.88
CA ALA A 336 -12.05 -8.78 -10.75
C ALA A 336 -13.42 -8.44 -10.16
N ASN A 337 -14.37 -8.04 -11.02
CA ASN A 337 -15.72 -7.67 -10.63
C ASN A 337 -16.51 -8.87 -10.11
N SER A 338 -16.30 -10.06 -10.65
CA SER A 338 -16.89 -11.31 -10.14
C SER A 338 -16.34 -11.65 -8.75
N LEU A 339 -15.03 -11.51 -8.53
CA LEU A 339 -14.42 -11.67 -7.21
C LEU A 339 -14.97 -10.63 -6.23
N TYR A 340 -15.13 -9.39 -6.67
CA TYR A 340 -15.71 -8.32 -5.85
C TYR A 340 -17.18 -8.58 -5.50
N ALA A 341 -18.00 -8.99 -6.46
CA ALA A 341 -19.40 -9.34 -6.23
C ALA A 341 -19.54 -10.52 -5.25
N LEU A 342 -18.65 -11.51 -5.36
CA LEU A 342 -18.57 -12.62 -4.41
C LEU A 342 -18.23 -12.11 -3.01
N VAL A 343 -17.21 -11.26 -2.86
CA VAL A 343 -16.84 -10.64 -1.58
C VAL A 343 -18.00 -9.83 -1.00
N LEU A 344 -18.68 -9.01 -1.79
CA LEU A 344 -19.86 -8.25 -1.34
C LEU A 344 -21.01 -9.15 -0.90
N SER A 345 -21.22 -10.28 -1.58
CA SER A 345 -22.29 -11.24 -1.23
C SER A 345 -22.07 -11.90 0.15
N THR A 346 -20.83 -11.89 0.66
CA THR A 346 -20.50 -12.43 1.99
C THR A 346 -20.95 -11.52 3.14
N GLY A 347 -21.19 -10.23 2.86
CA GLY A 347 -21.45 -9.21 3.88
C GLY A 347 -20.23 -8.83 4.73
N ALA A 348 -19.04 -9.40 4.47
CA ALA A 348 -17.80 -9.04 5.13
C ALA A 348 -17.44 -7.57 4.87
N ARG A 349 -16.80 -6.93 5.85
CA ARG A 349 -16.28 -5.56 5.79
C ARG A 349 -14.76 -5.50 5.93
N THR A 350 -14.13 -6.62 6.29
CA THR A 350 -12.67 -6.76 6.46
C THR A 350 -12.18 -8.08 5.85
N LEU A 351 -10.88 -8.17 5.56
CA LEU A 351 -10.25 -9.41 5.07
C LEU A 351 -10.35 -10.57 6.09
N GLY A 352 -10.34 -10.26 7.38
CA GLY A 352 -10.50 -11.26 8.44
C GLY A 352 -11.89 -11.91 8.43
N GLU A 353 -12.94 -11.11 8.30
CA GLU A 353 -14.32 -11.59 8.15
C GLU A 353 -14.49 -12.42 6.86
N LEU A 354 -13.86 -11.99 5.77
CA LEU A 354 -13.89 -12.71 4.49
C LEU A 354 -13.24 -14.10 4.60
N SER A 355 -12.09 -14.20 5.27
CA SER A 355 -11.43 -15.50 5.52
C SER A 355 -12.32 -16.45 6.33
N GLN A 356 -13.00 -15.92 7.35
CA GLN A 356 -13.91 -16.69 8.19
C GLN A 356 -15.16 -17.18 7.43
N TYR A 357 -15.65 -16.36 6.48
CA TYR A 357 -16.75 -16.73 5.60
C TYR A 357 -16.39 -17.92 4.70
N PHE A 358 -15.25 -17.86 4.00
CA PHE A 358 -14.83 -18.96 3.11
C PHE A 358 -14.50 -20.26 3.86
N ALA A 359 -13.96 -20.16 5.08
CA ALA A 359 -13.75 -21.33 5.93
C ALA A 359 -15.07 -22.04 6.33
N SER A 360 -16.17 -21.28 6.42
CA SER A 360 -17.50 -21.79 6.77
C SER A 360 -18.39 -22.17 5.58
N HIS A 361 -18.02 -21.77 4.35
CA HIS A 361 -18.81 -21.99 3.13
C HIS A 361 -17.96 -22.59 1.98
N PRO A 362 -17.46 -23.84 2.12
CA PRO A 362 -16.58 -24.47 1.13
C PRO A 362 -17.28 -24.76 -0.21
N ASP A 363 -18.61 -24.86 -0.23
CA ASP A 363 -19.46 -25.09 -1.39
C ASP A 363 -19.50 -23.88 -2.35
N VAL A 364 -19.36 -22.66 -1.82
CA VAL A 364 -19.31 -21.42 -2.61
C VAL A 364 -18.12 -21.44 -3.58
N LEU A 365 -16.98 -22.01 -3.17
CA LEU A 365 -15.80 -22.14 -4.03
C LEU A 365 -16.01 -23.12 -5.20
N GLY A 366 -16.86 -24.14 -5.03
CA GLY A 366 -17.20 -25.11 -6.08
C GLY A 366 -18.10 -24.52 -7.18
N GLN A 367 -18.92 -23.53 -6.85
CA GLN A 367 -19.76 -22.82 -7.83
C GLN A 367 -18.94 -21.86 -8.71
N VAL A 368 -17.83 -21.33 -8.18
CA VAL A 368 -16.94 -20.44 -8.93
C VAL A 368 -16.22 -21.20 -10.04
N GLN A 369 -16.00 -22.52 -9.96
CA GLN A 369 -15.19 -23.28 -10.94
C GLN A 369 -15.90 -23.70 -12.25
N GLN A 370 -17.15 -23.29 -12.46
CA GLN A 370 -18.00 -23.83 -13.55
C GLN A 370 -17.51 -23.42 -14.96
N ASP A 371 -16.86 -22.27 -15.10
CA ASP A 371 -16.27 -21.80 -16.36
C ASP A 371 -14.75 -21.54 -16.23
N ALA A 372 -14.11 -21.20 -17.35
CA ALA A 372 -12.66 -21.01 -17.40
C ALA A 372 -12.16 -19.83 -16.55
N GLY A 373 -12.93 -18.73 -16.48
CA GLY A 373 -12.60 -17.57 -15.63
C GLY A 373 -12.74 -17.91 -14.15
N GLY A 374 -13.77 -18.67 -13.84
CA GLY A 374 -14.00 -19.28 -12.55
C GLY A 374 -12.87 -20.19 -12.03
N ARG A 375 -12.38 -21.10 -12.88
CA ARG A 375 -11.23 -21.95 -12.55
C ARG A 375 -9.94 -21.15 -12.36
N ALA A 376 -9.71 -20.15 -13.19
CA ALA A 376 -8.59 -19.21 -13.04
C ALA A 376 -8.64 -18.49 -11.68
N MET A 377 -9.81 -17.97 -11.30
CA MET A 377 -10.03 -17.31 -10.01
C MET A 377 -9.72 -18.24 -8.84
N TYR A 378 -10.30 -19.44 -8.86
CA TYR A 378 -10.07 -20.43 -7.82
C TYR A 378 -8.60 -20.82 -7.70
N THR A 379 -7.90 -20.98 -8.83
CA THR A 379 -6.46 -21.29 -8.85
C THR A 379 -5.65 -20.18 -8.20
N LEU A 380 -5.96 -18.92 -8.52
CA LEU A 380 -5.27 -17.77 -7.95
C LEU A 380 -5.54 -17.68 -6.43
N LEU A 381 -6.80 -17.78 -6.01
CA LEU A 381 -7.18 -17.78 -4.59
C LEU A 381 -6.51 -18.92 -3.82
N TYR A 382 -6.45 -20.11 -4.40
CA TYR A 382 -5.77 -21.26 -3.82
C TYR A 382 -4.26 -21.01 -3.67
N LEU A 383 -3.57 -20.57 -4.74
CA LEU A 383 -2.14 -20.29 -4.68
C LEU A 383 -1.80 -19.16 -3.71
N MET A 384 -2.66 -18.15 -3.60
CA MET A 384 -2.53 -17.12 -2.57
C MET A 384 -2.66 -17.71 -1.16
N ALA A 385 -3.60 -18.63 -0.93
CA ALA A 385 -3.75 -19.33 0.35
C ALA A 385 -2.57 -20.26 0.68
N THR A 386 -1.99 -20.94 -0.32
CA THR A 386 -0.82 -21.81 -0.13
C THR A 386 0.45 -20.98 0.15
N ALA A 387 0.67 -19.92 -0.63
CA ALA A 387 1.77 -18.99 -0.40
C ALA A 387 1.60 -18.20 0.92
N ALA A 388 0.37 -18.09 1.42
CA ALA A 388 0.08 -17.52 2.74
C ALA A 388 0.42 -18.45 3.93
N GLY A 389 0.98 -19.64 3.70
CA GLY A 389 1.40 -20.58 4.74
C GLY A 389 0.29 -21.52 5.24
N GLY A 390 -0.78 -21.70 4.47
CA GLY A 390 -1.79 -22.72 4.75
C GLY A 390 -1.31 -24.13 4.39
N ASP A 391 -1.69 -25.15 5.17
CA ASP A 391 -1.46 -26.57 4.87
C ASP A 391 -2.22 -26.96 3.60
N ALA A 392 -1.56 -26.78 2.46
CA ALA A 392 -2.07 -27.07 1.14
C ALA A 392 -1.96 -28.56 0.81
N GLN A 393 -2.63 -29.42 1.58
CA GLN A 393 -2.85 -30.82 1.20
C GLN A 393 -4.00 -30.94 0.17
N SER A 394 -4.02 -30.07 -0.83
CA SER A 394 -4.83 -30.23 -2.03
C SER A 394 -3.88 -30.52 -3.18
N SER A 395 -4.08 -31.69 -3.79
CA SER A 395 -3.11 -32.41 -4.59
C SER A 395 -2.66 -31.60 -5.81
N GLU A 396 -1.40 -31.78 -6.19
CA GLU A 396 -0.79 -31.28 -7.43
C GLU A 396 -1.68 -31.49 -8.67
N GLN A 397 -2.55 -32.50 -8.60
CA GLN A 397 -3.59 -32.86 -9.56
C GLN A 397 -4.69 -31.78 -9.73
N GLN A 398 -5.17 -31.16 -8.65
CA GLN A 398 -6.14 -30.06 -8.72
C GLN A 398 -5.50 -28.80 -9.33
N GLN A 399 -4.21 -28.56 -9.05
CA GLN A 399 -3.48 -27.45 -9.66
C GLN A 399 -3.23 -27.66 -11.16
N ARG A 400 -2.97 -28.91 -11.59
CA ARG A 400 -2.89 -29.25 -13.03
C ARG A 400 -4.25 -29.12 -13.71
N GLN A 401 -5.31 -29.66 -13.12
CA GLN A 401 -6.67 -29.57 -13.68
C GLN A 401 -7.21 -28.14 -13.76
N ALA A 402 -6.82 -27.24 -12.85
CA ALA A 402 -7.29 -25.86 -12.87
C ALA A 402 -6.51 -24.98 -13.88
N LEU A 403 -5.30 -25.41 -14.26
CA LEU A 403 -4.51 -24.82 -15.35
C LEU A 403 -4.85 -25.44 -16.73
N GLU A 404 -5.35 -26.68 -16.75
CA GLU A 404 -5.86 -27.34 -17.95
C GLU A 404 -7.06 -26.57 -18.54
N GLY A 405 -6.87 -26.02 -19.74
CA GLY A 405 -7.89 -25.26 -20.48
C GLY A 405 -7.69 -23.74 -20.48
N LEU A 406 -6.69 -23.21 -19.79
CA LEU A 406 -6.27 -21.81 -19.97
C LEU A 406 -5.38 -21.69 -21.23
N PRO A 407 -5.74 -20.86 -22.22
CA PRO A 407 -4.97 -20.78 -23.46
C PRO A 407 -3.55 -20.28 -23.19
N GLY A 408 -2.56 -21.07 -23.60
CA GLY A 408 -1.13 -20.72 -23.48
C GLY A 408 -0.39 -21.33 -22.27
N LEU A 409 -1.05 -22.11 -21.43
CA LEU A 409 -0.44 -22.86 -20.32
C LEU A 409 -0.50 -24.37 -20.59
N GLY A 410 0.31 -24.85 -21.53
CA GLY A 410 0.73 -26.25 -21.52
C GLY A 410 1.84 -26.38 -20.49
N LEU A 411 1.62 -27.17 -19.44
CA LEU A 411 2.69 -27.61 -18.53
C LEU A 411 3.66 -28.55 -19.26
#